data_AF-A0A9W5U2P4-F1
#
_entry.id   AF-A0A9W5U2P4-F1
#
_cell.length_a   1.000
_cell.length_b   1.000
_cell.length_c   1.000
_cell.angle_alpha   90.00
_cell.angle_beta   90.00
_cell.angle_gamma   90.00
#
_symmetry.space_group_name_H-M   'P 1'
#
loop_
_entity.id
_entity.type
_entity.pdbx_description
1 polymer ?
#
loop_
_entity_poly.entity_id
_entity_poly.type
_entity_poly.pdbx_seq_one_letter_code
_entity_poly.pdbx_strand_id
1 'polypeptide(L)' 'MKAQKAKEELSRCLKENKTITIRKLKKLLTDLNMSLESSESKEVRYLKREIRNLIKVNKKLRKRIKEMKGND' A
#
# COMPACT_ATOMS: atom_id res chain seq x y z
N MET A 1 -2.69 -26.07 -12.03
CA MET A 1 -1.71 -25.92 -13.15
C MET A 1 -0.89 -24.62 -13.11
N LYS A 2 -1.47 -23.43 -12.88
CA LYS A 2 -0.73 -22.15 -12.93
C LYS A 2 0.31 -21.96 -11.80
N ALA A 3 -0.04 -22.28 -10.55
CA ALA A 3 0.85 -22.10 -9.39
C ALA A 3 2.15 -22.92 -9.45
N GLN A 4 2.08 -24.17 -9.92
CA GLN A 4 3.26 -25.04 -10.04
C GLN A 4 4.27 -24.48 -11.04
N LYS A 5 3.79 -24.00 -12.21
CA LYS A 5 4.64 -23.34 -13.21
C LYS A 5 5.25 -22.04 -12.68
N ALA A 6 4.49 -21.26 -11.91
CA ALA A 6 4.99 -20.05 -11.27
C ALA A 6 6.09 -20.35 -10.22
N LYS A 7 5.94 -21.45 -9.47
CA LYS A 7 6.95 -21.91 -8.51
C LYS A 7 8.26 -22.32 -9.19
N GLU A 8 8.16 -23.07 -10.28
CA GLU A 8 9.30 -23.49 -11.10
C GLU A 8 10.00 -22.28 -11.74
N GLU A 9 9.24 -21.33 -12.28
CA GLU A 9 9.82 -20.12 -12.87
C GLU A 9 10.47 -19.20 -11.83
N LEU A 10 9.88 -19.08 -10.64
CA LEU A 10 10.47 -18.36 -9.51
C LEU A 10 11.78 -19.02 -9.06
N SER A 11 11.77 -20.35 -8.88
CA SER A 11 12.96 -21.11 -8.50
C SER A 11 14.07 -20.99 -9.54
N ARG A 12 13.72 -21.05 -10.83
CA ARG A 12 14.66 -20.84 -11.94
C ARG A 12 15.23 -19.42 -11.91
N CYS A 13 14.38 -18.40 -11.76
CA CYS A 13 14.84 -17.01 -11.70
C CYS A 13 15.78 -16.78 -10.51
N LEU A 14 15.53 -17.38 -9.34
CA LEU A 14 16.40 -17.26 -8.17
C LEU A 14 17.75 -18.01 -8.34
N LYS A 15 17.76 -19.10 -9.13
CA LYS A 15 18.96 -19.91 -9.37
C LYS A 15 19.86 -19.37 -10.48
N GLU A 16 19.25 -18.85 -11.55
CA GLU A 16 19.97 -18.43 -12.76
C GLU A 16 20.21 -16.91 -12.84
N ASN A 17 19.31 -16.09 -12.28
CA ASN A 17 19.41 -14.64 -12.36
C ASN A 17 19.66 -14.02 -10.97
N LYS A 18 20.74 -13.23 -10.86
CA LYS A 18 21.02 -12.45 -9.63
C LYS A 18 19.95 -11.37 -9.38
N THR A 19 19.23 -10.94 -10.41
CA THR A 19 18.22 -9.87 -10.34
C THR A 19 16.96 -10.24 -11.11
N ILE A 20 15.79 -9.92 -10.55
CA ILE A 20 14.47 -10.07 -11.18
C ILE A 20 13.76 -8.72 -11.16
N THR A 21 13.05 -8.37 -12.24
CA THR A 21 12.28 -7.13 -12.27
C THR A 21 11.08 -7.22 -11.31
N ILE A 22 10.79 -6.12 -10.61
CA ILE A 22 9.66 -6.04 -9.65
C ILE A 22 8.34 -6.46 -10.29
N ARG A 23 8.10 -6.11 -11.55
CA ARG A 23 6.89 -6.49 -12.29
C ARG A 23 6.77 -8.01 -12.46
N LYS A 24 7.86 -8.70 -12.81
CA LYS A 24 7.88 -10.15 -12.99
C LYS A 24 7.69 -10.86 -11.66
N LEU A 25 8.35 -10.38 -10.61
CA LEU A 25 8.20 -10.91 -9.26
C LEU A 25 6.78 -10.78 -8.71
N LYS A 26 6.14 -9.60 -8.85
CA LYS A 26 4.73 -9.39 -8.44
C LYS A 26 3.77 -10.36 -9.13
N LYS A 27 3.98 -10.62 -10.43
CA LYS A 27 3.16 -11.58 -11.19
C LYS A 27 3.32 -13.01 -10.67
N LEU A 28 4.55 -13.48 -10.49
CA LEU A 28 4.84 -14.82 -9.98
C LEU A 28 4.25 -15.04 -8.59
N LEU A 29 4.38 -14.05 -7.70
CA LEU A 29 3.81 -14.14 -6.35
C LEU A 29 2.28 -14.14 -6.40
N THR A 30 1.66 -13.31 -7.23
CA THR A 30 0.20 -13.32 -7.42
C THR A 30 -0.29 -14.69 -7.91
N ASP A 31 0.40 -15.30 -8.88
CA ASP A 31 0.09 -16.64 -9.38
C ASP A 31 0.29 -17.75 -8.32
N LEU A 32 1.05 -17.46 -7.26
CA LEU A 32 1.28 -18.31 -6.09
C LEU A 32 0.36 -18.00 -4.90
N ASN A 33 -0.64 -17.12 -5.07
CA ASN A 33 -1.45 -16.58 -3.96
C ASN A 33 -0.61 -15.94 -2.84
N MET A 34 0.56 -15.39 -3.19
CA MET A 34 1.44 -14.66 -2.30
C MET A 34 1.41 -13.17 -2.68
N SER A 35 1.38 -12.31 -1.67
CA SER A 35 1.43 -10.87 -1.88
C SER A 35 2.79 -10.32 -1.45
N LEU A 36 3.32 -9.40 -2.24
CA LEU A 36 4.46 -8.53 -1.88
C LEU A 36 4.01 -7.28 -1.14
N GLU A 37 2.71 -7.14 -0.87
CA GLU A 37 2.22 -6.01 -0.08
C GLU A 37 2.93 -6.00 1.26
N SER A 38 3.47 -4.84 1.62
CA SER A 38 3.92 -4.62 2.98
C SER A 38 2.73 -4.91 3.88
N SER A 39 2.89 -5.84 4.82
CA SER A 39 1.91 -6.03 5.88
C SER A 39 1.89 -4.72 6.68
N GLU A 40 0.97 -3.82 6.33
CA GLU A 40 0.81 -2.57 7.06
C GLU A 40 0.45 -2.94 8.49
N SER A 41 1.33 -2.59 9.43
CA SER A 41 1.09 -2.88 10.84
C SER A 41 -0.20 -2.21 11.29
N LYS A 42 -0.85 -2.78 12.30
CA LYS A 42 -2.10 -2.23 12.84
C LYS A 42 -1.91 -0.79 13.30
N GLU A 43 -0.73 -0.48 13.85
CA GLU A 43 -0.29 0.84 14.28
C GLU A 43 -0.20 1.82 13.11
N VAL A 44 0.43 1.44 11.99
CA VAL A 44 0.53 2.30 10.80
C VAL A 44 -0.86 2.60 10.23
N ARG A 45 -1.73 1.58 10.16
CA ARG A 45 -3.12 1.75 9.70
C ARG A 45 -3.91 2.71 10.61
N TYR A 46 -3.75 2.56 11.92
CA TYR A 46 -4.36 3.43 12.92
C TYR A 46 -3.89 4.88 12.74
N LEU A 47 -2.58 5.10 12.66
CA LEU A 47 -2.00 6.44 12.48
C LEU A 47 -2.48 7.10 11.18
N LYS A 48 -2.55 6.36 10.06
CA LYS A 48 -3.11 6.88 8.80
C LYS A 48 -4.59 7.25 8.92
N ARG A 49 -5.37 6.52 9.72
CA ARG A 49 -6.77 6.88 10.00
C ARG A 49 -6.85 8.17 10.81
N GLU A 50 -6.00 8.30 11.82
CA GLU A 50 -6.02 9.47 12.70
C GLU A 50 -5.58 10.74 12.00
N ILE A 51 -4.53 10.67 11.16
CA ILE A 51 -4.11 11.79 10.30
C ILE A 51 -5.28 12.25 9.40
N ARG A 52 -6.03 11.32 8.79
CA ARG A 52 -7.19 11.67 7.97
C ARG A 52 -8.31 12.35 8.77
N ASN A 53 -8.55 11.92 10.00
CA ASN A 53 -9.52 12.55 10.89
C ASN A 53 -9.11 13.97 11.24
N LEU A 54 -7.85 14.16 11.65
CA LEU A 54 -7.28 15.46 11.98
C LEU A 54 -7.37 16.44 10.81
N ILE A 55 -7.04 16.00 9.59
CA ILE A 55 -7.17 16.84 8.37
C ILE A 55 -8.63 17.30 8.18
N LYS A 56 -9.61 16.41 8.36
CA LYS A 56 -11.03 16.75 8.23
C LYS A 56 -11.47 17.78 9.29
N VAL A 57 -11.05 17.60 10.53
CA VAL A 57 -11.34 18.53 11.63
C VAL A 57 -10.71 19.89 11.34
N ASN A 58 -9.44 19.92 10.95
CA ASN A 58 -8.72 21.15 10.60
C ASN A 58 -9.42 21.92 9.47
N LYS A 59 -9.89 21.22 8.43
CA LYS A 59 -10.65 21.83 7.34
C LYS A 59 -11.96 22.47 7.82
N LYS A 60 -12.70 21.80 8.71
CA LYS A 60 -13.93 22.34 9.31
C LYS A 60 -13.65 23.58 10.17
N LEU A 61 -12.62 23.54 11.00
CA LEU A 61 -12.23 24.67 11.85
C LEU A 61 -11.81 25.87 11.01
N ARG A 62 -10.99 25.67 9.96
CA ARG A 62 -10.62 26.73 9.02
C ARG A 62 -11.83 27.37 8.34
N LYS A 63 -12.83 26.56 7.95
CA LYS A 63 -14.07 27.06 7.38
C LYS A 63 -14.83 27.95 8.39
N ARG A 64 -15.00 27.48 9.62
CA ARG A 64 -15.64 28.24 10.71
C ARG A 64 -14.93 29.56 10.99
N ILE A 65 -13.60 29.55 11.06
CA ILE A 65 -12.81 30.78 11.26
C ILE A 65 -13.05 31.78 10.12
N LYS A 66 -13.11 31.30 8.88
CA LYS A 66 -13.41 32.17 7.72
C LYS A 66 -14.82 32.76 7.79
N GLU A 67 -15.81 31.96 8.17
CA GLU A 67 -17.19 32.41 8.35
C GLU A 67 -17.30 33.47 9.47
N MET A 68 -16.61 33.28 10.59
CA MET A 68 -16.58 34.27 11.68
C MET A 68 -15.89 35.57 11.28
N LYS A 69 -14.77 35.50 10.55
CA LYS A 69 -14.02 36.70 10.09
C LYS A 69 -14.66 37.46 8.93
N GLY A 70 -15.66 36.89 8.26
CA GLY A 70 -16.39 37.55 7.17
C GLY A 70 -17.71 38.17 7.60
N ASN A 71 -18.03 38.10 8.89
CA ASN A 71 -19.23 38.70 9.51
C ASN A 71 -18.90 39.96 10.33
N ASP A 72 -17.67 40.46 10.25
CA ASP A 72 -17.23 41.79 10.71
C ASP A 72 -17.02 42.70 9.49
#